data_AF-A0AAV4MJH9-F1
#
_entry.id   AF-A0AAV4MJH9-F1
#
_cell.length_a   1.000
_cell.length_b   1.000
_cell.length_c   1.000
_cell.angle_alpha   90.00
_cell.angle_beta   90.00
_cell.angle_gamma   90.00
#
_symmetry.space_group_name_H-M   'P 1'
#
loop_
_entity.id
_entity.type
_entity.pdbx_description
1 polymer ?
#
loop_
_entity_poly.entity_id
_entity_poly.type
_entity_poly.pdbx_seq_one_letter_code
_entity_poly.pdbx_strand_id
1 'polypeptide(L)'
;MQKEIFEQPESVINTMRGRVNLEAETVVLGGIKDYIPEIKRCRRLLLIGCGTSYHSAVATRQILEELTELPVMVELASDFMDRNTPYF
;
A
#
# COMPACT_ATOMS: atom_id res chain seq x y z
N MET A 1 23.70 1.36 2.81
CA MET A 1 23.07 0.02 2.97
C MET A 1 23.20 -0.62 4.35
N GLN A 2 24.39 -0.98 4.89
CA GLN A 2 24.43 -1.63 6.23
C GLN A 2 23.79 -0.77 7.32
N LYS A 3 24.07 0.53 7.35
CA LYS A 3 23.39 1.47 8.25
C LYS A 3 21.85 1.39 8.10
N GLU A 4 21.35 1.52 6.87
CA GLU A 4 19.89 1.50 6.60
C GLU A 4 19.24 0.17 7.04
N ILE A 5 19.92 -0.96 6.86
CA ILE A 5 19.43 -2.27 7.31
C ILE A 5 19.30 -2.29 8.84
N PHE A 6 20.28 -1.75 9.57
CA PHE A 6 20.26 -1.69 11.03
C PHE A 6 19.29 -0.62 11.57
N GLU A 7 18.92 0.37 10.76
CA GLU A 7 17.96 1.44 11.11
C GLU A 7 16.49 0.99 10.98
N GLN A 8 16.22 -0.17 10.37
CA GLN A 8 14.85 -0.67 10.13
C GLN A 8 13.93 -0.68 11.36
N PRO A 9 14.38 -1.06 12.59
CA PRO A 9 13.51 -1.00 13.77
C PRO A 9 12.99 0.42 14.05
N GLU A 10 13.85 1.43 13.87
CA GLU A 10 13.48 2.84 14.08
C GLU A 10 12.59 3.34 12.94
N SER A 11 12.89 3.00 11.69
CA SER A 11 12.10 3.44 10.55
C SER A 11 10.68 2.89 10.55
N VAL A 12 10.47 1.66 11.02
CA VAL A 12 9.14 1.08 11.23
C VAL A 12 8.35 1.87 12.29
N ILE A 13 8.97 2.20 13.43
CA ILE A 13 8.34 3.03 14.47
C ILE A 13 7.99 4.42 13.92
N ASN A 14 8.91 5.04 13.19
CA ASN A 14 8.70 6.36 12.58
C ASN A 14 7.57 6.35 11.54
N THR A 15 7.40 5.24 10.81
CA THR A 15 6.28 5.06 9.87
C THR A 15 4.94 4.99 10.60
N MET A 16 4.87 4.36 11.77
CA MET A 16 3.64 4.23 12.56
C MET A 16 3.37 5.43 13.49
N ARG A 17 4.39 6.24 13.79
CA ARG A 17 4.33 7.35 14.76
C ARG A 17 3.20 8.34 14.43
N GLY A 18 2.32 8.56 15.41
CA GLY A 18 1.16 9.46 15.27
C GLY A 18 0.05 8.95 14.35
N ARG A 19 0.16 7.72 13.83
CA ARG A 19 -0.81 7.11 12.91
C ARG A 19 -1.50 5.89 13.53
N VAL A 20 -0.81 5.14 14.39
CA VAL A 20 -1.34 3.94 15.06
C VAL A 20 -1.47 4.22 16.55
N ASN A 21 -2.65 3.99 17.12
CA ASN A 21 -2.88 3.96 18.56
C ASN A 21 -3.24 2.53 18.97
N LEU A 22 -2.32 1.88 19.70
CA LEU A 22 -2.47 0.48 20.11
C LEU A 22 -3.46 0.29 21.27
N GLU A 23 -3.60 1.28 22.15
CA GLU A 23 -4.53 1.21 23.28
C GLU A 23 -5.98 1.33 22.80
N ALA A 24 -6.22 2.16 21.80
CA ALA A 24 -7.54 2.38 21.21
C ALA A 24 -7.78 1.55 19.93
N GLU A 25 -6.85 0.69 19.54
CA GLU A 25 -6.88 -0.13 18.31
C GLU A 25 -7.27 0.66 17.04
N THR A 26 -6.77 1.89 16.91
CA THR A 26 -7.15 2.80 15.82
C THR A 26 -5.98 3.17 14.93
N VAL A 27 -6.26 3.34 13.64
CA VAL A 27 -5.29 3.81 12.64
C VAL A 27 -5.86 5.03 11.92
N VAL A 28 -5.12 6.14 11.94
CA VAL A 28 -5.49 7.38 11.25
C VAL A 28 -4.36 7.81 10.33
N LEU A 29 -4.61 7.72 9.02
CA LEU A 29 -3.70 8.20 7.99
C LEU A 29 -4.18 9.58 7.51
N GLY A 30 -3.64 10.64 8.14
CA GLY A 30 -4.12 12.02 7.94
C GLY A 30 -4.20 12.48 6.49
N GLY A 31 -3.23 12.08 5.65
CA GLY A 31 -3.20 12.47 4.23
C GLY A 31 -4.30 11.85 3.35
N ILE A 32 -4.98 10.79 3.80
CA ILE A 32 -6.03 10.11 3.03
C ILE A 32 -7.38 10.06 3.75
N LYS A 33 -7.47 10.57 4.99
CA LYS A 33 -8.64 10.44 5.87
C LYS A 33 -9.95 10.82 5.17
N ASP A 34 -9.96 11.95 4.47
CA ASP A 34 -11.15 12.48 3.83
C ASP A 34 -11.53 11.73 2.54
N TYR A 35 -10.59 10.97 1.96
CA TYR A 35 -10.76 10.19 0.74
C TYR A 35 -11.12 8.72 1.00
N ILE A 36 -10.98 8.22 2.24
CA ILE A 36 -11.33 6.83 2.59
C ILE A 36 -12.74 6.42 2.12
N PRO A 37 -13.80 7.25 2.29
CA PRO A 37 -15.14 6.89 1.82
C PRO A 37 -15.22 6.69 0.30
N GLU A 38 -14.45 7.46 -0.46
CA GLU A 38 -14.38 7.35 -1.93
C GLU A 38 -13.56 6.13 -2.34
N ILE A 39 -12.41 5.90 -1.70
CA ILE A 39 -11.55 4.73 -1.93
C ILE A 39 -12.32 3.42 -1.69
N LYS A 40 -13.15 3.36 -0.65
CA LYS A 40 -13.98 2.18 -0.33
C LYS A 40 -15.08 1.91 -1.37
N ARG A 41 -15.45 2.89 -2.19
CA ARG A 41 -16.46 2.76 -3.26
C ARG A 41 -15.85 2.44 -4.62
N CYS A 42 -14.52 2.42 -4.72
CA CYS A 42 -13.82 2.00 -5.93
C CYS A 42 -14.24 0.59 -6.34
N ARG A 43 -14.15 0.30 -7.64
CA ARG A 43 -14.38 -1.06 -8.15
C ARG A 43 -13.20 -2.00 -7.90
N ARG A 44 -12.00 -1.44 -7.73
CA ARG A 44 -10.74 -2.17 -7.56
C ARG A 44 -9.63 -1.24 -7.07
N LEU A 45 -8.58 -1.82 -6.52
CA LEU A 45 -7.31 -1.15 -6.22
C LEU A 45 -6.26 -1.55 -7.26
N LEU A 46 -5.53 -0.59 -7.79
CA LEU A 46 -4.45 -0.82 -8.74
C LEU A 46 -3.16 -0.21 -8.17
N LEU A 47 -2.22 -1.08 -7.81
CA LEU A 47 -0.93 -0.72 -7.25
C LEU A 47 0.12 -0.76 -8.37
N ILE A 48 0.69 0.39 -8.70
CA ILE A 48 1.68 0.52 -9.79
C ILE A 48 3.01 0.95 -9.17
N GLY A 49 4.07 0.20 -9.44
CA GLY A 49 5.40 0.50 -8.89
C GLY A 49 6.54 -0.07 -9.73
N CYS A 50 7.77 0.29 -9.40
CA CYS A 50 8.99 -0.23 -10.02
C CYS A 50 9.88 -0.91 -8.96
N GLY A 51 10.67 -1.90 -9.37
CA GLY A 51 11.70 -2.53 -8.53
C GLY A 51 11.20 -2.91 -7.13
N THR A 52 11.89 -2.43 -6.08
CA THR A 52 11.54 -2.73 -4.68
C THR A 52 10.14 -2.25 -4.28
N SER A 53 9.62 -1.16 -4.83
CA SER A 53 8.25 -0.69 -4.54
C SER A 53 7.18 -1.60 -5.15
N TYR A 54 7.46 -2.20 -6.31
CA TYR A 54 6.61 -3.26 -6.86
C TYR A 54 6.57 -4.46 -5.91
N HIS A 55 7.73 -4.87 -5.38
CA HIS A 55 7.79 -5.98 -4.42
C HIS A 55 7.02 -5.69 -3.12
N SER A 56 7.01 -4.45 -2.60
CA SER A 56 6.17 -4.12 -1.44
C SER A 56 4.67 -4.18 -1.74
N ALA A 57 4.26 -3.84 -2.96
CA ALA A 57 2.86 -3.98 -3.39
C ALA A 57 2.46 -5.46 -3.50
N VAL A 58 3.34 -6.31 -4.03
CA VAL A 58 3.14 -7.77 -4.03
C VAL A 58 3.01 -8.31 -2.59
N ALA A 59 3.89 -7.87 -1.68
CA ALA A 59 3.90 -8.32 -0.29
C ALA A 59 2.62 -7.97 0.49
N THR A 60 1.94 -6.88 0.11
CA THR A 60 0.72 -6.38 0.80
C THR A 60 -0.57 -6.74 0.07
N ARG A 61 -0.49 -7.31 -1.13
CA ARG A 61 -1.66 -7.62 -1.97
C ARG A 61 -2.70 -8.46 -1.23
N GLN A 62 -2.29 -9.58 -0.64
CA GLN A 62 -3.21 -10.52 -0.01
C GLN A 62 -3.98 -9.88 1.15
N ILE A 63 -3.29 -9.15 2.03
CA ILE A 63 -3.94 -8.52 3.19
C ILE A 63 -4.87 -7.37 2.76
N LEU A 64 -4.55 -6.68 1.66
CA LEU A 64 -5.46 -5.68 1.08
C LEU A 64 -6.71 -6.33 0.49
N GLU A 65 -6.57 -7.45 -0.24
CA GLU A 65 -7.71 -8.22 -0.76
C GLU A 65 -8.61 -8.70 0.40
N GLU A 66 -8.02 -9.25 1.47
CA GLU A 66 -8.74 -9.75 2.65
C GLU A 66 -9.51 -8.64 3.39
N LEU A 67 -8.86 -7.51 3.69
CA LEU A 67 -9.45 -6.46 4.52
C LEU A 67 -10.42 -5.55 3.76
N THR A 68 -10.28 -5.45 2.43
CA THR A 68 -11.11 -4.55 1.62
C THR A 68 -12.19 -5.29 0.84
N GLU A 69 -12.05 -6.60 0.63
CA GLU A 69 -12.88 -7.41 -0.28
C GLU A 69 -12.92 -6.87 -1.72
N LEU A 70 -11.97 -6.00 -2.09
CA LEU A 70 -11.83 -5.45 -3.43
C LEU A 70 -10.81 -6.26 -4.24
N PRO A 71 -11.00 -6.38 -5.56
CA PRO A 71 -9.93 -6.84 -6.44
C PRO A 71 -8.70 -5.92 -6.32
N VAL A 72 -7.52 -6.49 -6.06
CA VAL A 72 -6.25 -5.76 -5.99
C VAL A 72 -5.31 -6.25 -7.09
N MET A 73 -4.98 -5.35 -8.00
CA MET A 73 -3.99 -5.57 -9.06
C MET A 73 -2.65 -4.95 -8.69
N VAL A 74 -1.56 -5.63 -9.03
CA VAL A 74 -0.20 -5.13 -8.84
C VAL A 74 0.52 -5.20 -10.18
N GLU A 75 0.96 -4.05 -10.68
CA GLU A 75 1.54 -3.92 -12.03
C GLU A 75 2.92 -3.25 -11.96
N LEU A 76 3.85 -3.77 -12.76
CA LEU A 76 5.15 -3.12 -12.97
C LEU A 76 4.92 -1.90 -13.87
N ALA A 77 5.40 -0.72 -13.48
CA ALA A 77 5.02 0.51 -14.15
C ALA A 77 5.39 0.56 -15.65
N SER A 78 6.49 -0.06 -16.06
CA SER A 78 6.86 -0.15 -17.49
C SER A 78 5.86 -1.00 -18.26
N ASP A 79 5.54 -2.21 -17.77
CA ASP A 79 4.53 -3.08 -18.40
C ASP A 79 3.13 -2.44 -18.36
N PHE A 80 2.85 -1.67 -17.32
CA PHE A 80 1.62 -0.89 -17.21
C PHE A 80 1.46 0.12 -18.36
N MET A 81 2.55 0.73 -18.80
CA MET A 81 2.52 1.70 -19.90
C MET A 81 2.57 1.05 -21.28
N ASP A 82 3.27 -0.08 -21.39
CA ASP A 82 3.50 -0.76 -22.66
C ASP A 82 2.31 -1.61 -23.13
N ARG A 83 1.41 -1.97 -22.20
CA ARG A 83 0.28 -2.85 -22.51
C ARG A 83 -0.84 -2.11 -23.24
N ASN A 84 -1.29 -2.71 -24.35
CA ASN A 84 -2.43 -2.21 -25.14
C ASN A 84 -3.79 -2.81 -24.74
N THR A 85 -3.79 -3.83 -23.88
CA THR A 85 -5.01 -4.52 -23.42
C THR A 85 -5.52 -3.96 -22.09
N PRO A 86 -6.85 -4.01 -21.83
CA PRO A 86 -7.42 -3.49 -20.59
C PRO A 86 -6.93 -4.28 -19.37
N TYR A 87 -6.68 -3.57 -18.27
CA TYR A 87 -6.58 -4.17 -16.93
C TYR A 87 -7.99 -4.54 -16.47
N PHE A 88 -8.19 -5.76 -16.00
CA PHE A 88 -9.46 -6.28 -15.48
C PHE A 88 -9.35 -6.55 -13.98
#